data_AF-A0A8D0TQI8-F1
#
_entry.id   AF-A0A8D0TQI8-F1
#
_cell.length_a   1.000
_cell.length_b   1.000
_cell.length_c   1.000
_cell.angle_alpha   90.00
_cell.angle_beta   90.00
_cell.angle_gamma   90.00
#
_symmetry.space_group_name_H-M   'P 1'
#
loop_
_entity.id
_entity.type
_entity.pdbx_description
1 polymer ?
#
loop_
_entity_poly.entity_id
_entity_poly.type
_entity_poly.pdbx_seq_one_letter_code
_entity_poly.pdbx_strand_id
1 'polypeptide(L)'
;MPGARSRARPPARVPRGPGPSPPPARAVPRAAMERIEGAAVGRCADSPYLRPLTLHYRQNGTQKSWDFVKTHDSVTLLMFNASRRSLVLVKQFRPAVYAGAVERLFPGSLVAADQDRPRELPAALPGSAGVTFELCAGLVDQPGLSLEEVACKEAWEECGYRLGPSDLRRVASYKSGVGLTGSSQTMFYAAVTDAQRGGPGGGLAEEGELIEVVHLPLDGAQAFADDPDVPKTLGVIFGISWFLSCVAPVLGPQ
;
A
#
# COMPACT_ATOMS: atom_id res chain seq x y z
N MET A 1 49.58 -42.69 -22.14
CA MET A 1 49.35 -41.37 -22.78
C MET A 1 48.09 -41.44 -23.64
N PRO A 2 46.89 -41.10 -23.12
CA PRO A 2 45.66 -41.00 -23.91
C PRO A 2 45.38 -39.54 -24.29
N GLY A 3 44.95 -39.34 -25.54
CA GLY A 3 44.79 -38.04 -26.19
C GLY A 3 43.64 -37.16 -25.65
N ALA A 4 43.92 -35.86 -25.62
CA ALA A 4 42.99 -34.81 -25.22
C ALA A 4 41.85 -34.66 -26.24
N ARG A 5 40.60 -34.81 -25.77
CA ARG A 5 39.40 -34.48 -26.54
C ARG A 5 39.12 -32.98 -26.43
N SER A 6 39.17 -32.28 -27.55
CA SER A 6 38.74 -30.89 -27.71
C SER A 6 37.25 -30.75 -27.40
N ARG A 7 36.89 -29.93 -26.40
CA ARG A 7 35.50 -29.54 -26.11
C ARG A 7 35.13 -28.36 -27.01
N ALA A 8 34.16 -28.57 -27.90
CA ALA A 8 33.57 -27.49 -28.70
C ALA A 8 32.82 -26.49 -27.79
N ARG A 9 33.06 -25.19 -28.01
CA ARG A 9 32.32 -24.09 -27.37
C ARG A 9 30.86 -24.06 -27.87
N PRO A 10 29.87 -23.80 -27.01
CA PRO A 10 28.49 -23.56 -27.46
C PRO A 10 28.40 -22.22 -28.22
N PRO A 11 27.45 -22.08 -29.16
CA PRO A 11 27.27 -20.85 -29.92
C PRO A 11 26.82 -19.69 -29.00
N ALA A 12 27.32 -18.49 -29.28
CA ALA A 12 26.97 -17.27 -28.57
C ALA A 12 25.46 -16.97 -28.71
N ARG A 13 24.78 -16.70 -27.59
CA ARG A 13 23.39 -16.22 -27.59
C ARG A 13 23.34 -14.82 -28.19
N VAL A 14 22.53 -14.65 -29.24
CA VAL A 14 22.17 -13.35 -29.80
C VAL A 14 21.32 -12.59 -28.78
N PRO A 15 21.61 -11.32 -28.48
CA PRO A 15 20.76 -10.51 -27.60
C PRO A 15 19.38 -10.35 -28.24
N ARG A 16 18.32 -10.73 -27.52
CA ARG A 16 16.95 -10.39 -27.93
C ARG A 16 16.80 -8.87 -27.76
N GLY A 17 16.44 -8.18 -28.84
CA GLY A 17 16.10 -6.76 -28.79
C GLY A 17 14.94 -6.50 -27.81
N PRO A 18 14.76 -5.25 -27.36
CA PRO A 18 13.69 -4.90 -26.45
C PRO A 18 12.35 -5.26 -27.11
N GLY A 19 11.56 -6.10 -26.43
CA GLY A 19 10.21 -6.42 -26.86
C GLY A 19 9.34 -5.16 -26.92
N PRO A 20 8.22 -5.20 -27.66
CA PRO A 20 7.30 -4.08 -27.72
C PRO A 20 6.86 -3.69 -26.31
N SER A 21 6.91 -2.39 -26.01
CA SER A 21 6.44 -1.84 -24.73
C SER A 21 4.97 -2.25 -24.52
N PRO A 22 4.59 -2.67 -23.29
CA PRO A 22 3.20 -3.01 -23.00
C PRO A 22 2.31 -1.79 -23.27
N PRO A 23 1.04 -2.02 -23.68
CA PRO A 23 0.10 -0.93 -23.90
C PRO A 23 -0.05 -0.10 -22.62
N PRO A 24 -0.28 1.23 -22.72
CA PRO A 24 -0.45 2.07 -21.56
C PRO A 24 -1.63 1.56 -20.73
N ALA A 25 -1.41 1.35 -19.43
CA ALA A 25 -2.47 0.97 -18.51
C ALA A 25 -3.58 2.03 -18.53
N ARG A 26 -4.82 1.62 -18.73
CA ARG A 26 -5.97 2.53 -18.62
C ARG A 26 -6.19 2.85 -17.14
N ALA A 27 -6.45 4.11 -16.82
CA ALA A 27 -6.88 4.51 -15.48
C ALA A 27 -8.07 3.63 -15.03
N VAL A 28 -8.02 3.14 -13.80
CA VAL A 28 -9.07 2.27 -13.24
C VAL A 28 -10.36 3.08 -13.11
N PRO A 29 -11.47 2.70 -13.76
CA PRO A 29 -12.74 3.38 -13.57
C PRO A 29 -13.23 3.19 -12.13
N ARG A 30 -13.63 4.27 -11.45
CA ARG A 30 -14.22 4.22 -10.10
C ARG A 30 -15.32 3.16 -9.94
N ALA A 31 -16.13 2.97 -10.98
CA ALA A 31 -17.19 1.96 -11.02
C ALA A 31 -16.69 0.50 -10.97
N ALA A 32 -15.43 0.24 -11.32
CA ALA A 32 -14.82 -1.08 -11.22
C ALA A 32 -14.33 -1.36 -9.79
N MET A 33 -13.69 -0.38 -9.13
CA MET A 33 -13.22 -0.52 -7.74
C MET A 33 -14.35 -0.76 -6.74
N GLU A 34 -15.51 -0.12 -6.95
CA GLU A 34 -16.65 -0.21 -6.03
C GLU A 34 -17.60 -1.39 -6.32
N ARG A 35 -17.34 -2.19 -7.37
CA ARG A 35 -18.17 -3.35 -7.71
C ARG A 35 -17.72 -4.58 -6.91
N ILE A 36 -18.34 -4.76 -5.75
CA ILE A 36 -18.09 -5.89 -4.86
C ILE A 36 -19.23 -6.89 -4.96
N GLU A 37 -18.93 -8.12 -5.36
CA GLU A 37 -19.89 -9.21 -5.56
C GLU A 37 -19.42 -10.45 -4.80
N GLY A 38 -20.36 -11.23 -4.25
CA GLY A 38 -20.05 -12.50 -3.58
C GLY A 38 -19.16 -12.39 -2.34
N ALA A 39 -19.21 -11.25 -1.62
CA ALA A 39 -18.40 -11.03 -0.43
C ALA A 39 -18.73 -12.07 0.65
N ALA A 40 -17.75 -12.92 0.98
CA ALA A 40 -17.86 -13.96 1.98
C ALA A 40 -16.64 -13.97 2.90
N VAL A 41 -16.85 -14.32 4.17
CA VAL A 41 -15.78 -14.40 5.18
C VAL A 41 -15.65 -15.84 5.64
N GLY A 42 -14.41 -16.30 5.78
CA GLY A 42 -14.06 -17.61 6.28
C GLY A 42 -12.74 -17.59 7.03
N ARG A 43 -12.30 -18.77 7.48
CA ARG A 43 -11.10 -18.91 8.29
C ARG A 43 -9.84 -18.53 7.50
N CYS A 44 -8.98 -17.71 8.11
CA CYS A 44 -7.65 -17.41 7.60
C CYS A 44 -6.68 -18.53 8.02
N ALA A 45 -6.64 -19.63 7.25
CA ALA A 45 -5.83 -20.81 7.59
C ALA A 45 -4.39 -20.72 7.05
N ASP A 46 -4.22 -20.40 5.76
CA ASP A 46 -2.94 -20.49 5.06
C ASP A 46 -2.56 -19.16 4.38
N SER A 47 -2.40 -18.09 5.17
CA SER A 47 -1.98 -16.79 4.63
C SER A 47 -0.46 -16.70 4.46
N PRO A 48 0.05 -16.26 3.30
CA PRO A 48 1.46 -15.93 3.12
C PRO A 48 1.85 -14.60 3.78
N TYR A 49 0.86 -13.76 4.14
CA TYR A 49 1.07 -12.41 4.67
C TYR A 49 0.84 -12.28 6.17
N LEU A 50 -0.07 -13.09 6.72
CA LEU A 50 -0.52 -13.02 8.11
C LEU A 50 -0.24 -14.33 8.83
N ARG A 51 0.39 -14.25 10.00
CA ARG A 51 0.56 -15.42 10.87
C ARG A 51 0.14 -15.10 12.30
N PRO A 52 -1.02 -15.62 12.77
CA PRO A 52 -1.40 -15.55 14.17
C PRO A 52 -0.40 -16.30 15.05
N LEU A 53 0.02 -15.70 16.16
CA LEU A 53 1.01 -16.22 17.10
C LEU A 53 0.64 -15.79 18.52
N THR A 54 1.03 -16.61 19.49
CA THR A 54 0.94 -16.27 20.92
C THR A 54 2.34 -16.12 21.49
N LEU A 55 2.64 -14.94 22.06
CA LEU A 55 3.86 -14.72 22.82
C LEU A 55 3.63 -15.10 24.28
N HIS A 56 4.35 -16.09 24.79
CA HIS A 56 4.38 -16.43 26.21
C HIS A 56 5.61 -15.81 26.87
N TYR A 57 5.42 -15.04 27.95
CA TYR A 57 6.51 -14.32 28.59
C TYR A 57 6.27 -14.13 30.08
N ARG A 58 7.35 -13.84 30.83
CA ARG A 58 7.28 -13.52 32.25
C ARG A 58 7.72 -12.07 32.46
N GLN A 59 6.90 -11.29 33.16
CA GLN A 59 7.19 -9.91 33.50
C GLN A 59 7.07 -9.72 35.01
N ASN A 60 8.16 -9.30 35.66
CA ASN A 60 8.23 -9.11 37.11
C ASN A 60 7.71 -10.34 37.88
N GLY A 61 8.16 -11.54 37.49
CA GLY A 61 7.74 -12.80 38.10
C GLY A 61 6.35 -13.31 37.69
N THR A 62 5.53 -12.51 37.02
CA THR A 62 4.17 -12.89 36.59
C THR A 62 4.19 -13.50 35.19
N GLN A 63 3.62 -14.70 35.04
CA GLN A 63 3.44 -15.35 33.74
C GLN A 63 2.31 -14.66 32.96
N LYS A 64 2.57 -14.34 31.69
CA LYS A 64 1.63 -13.69 30.77
C LYS A 64 1.65 -14.36 29.40
N SER A 65 0.60 -14.11 28.64
CA SER A 65 0.53 -14.40 27.21
C SER A 65 -0.09 -13.22 26.47
N TRP A 66 0.25 -13.05 25.20
CA TRP A 66 -0.37 -12.07 24.32
C TRP A 66 -0.46 -12.62 22.90
N ASP A 67 -1.65 -12.53 22.31
CA ASP A 67 -1.88 -12.94 20.93
C ASP A 67 -1.61 -11.77 19.98
N PHE A 68 -0.97 -12.06 18.85
CA PHE A 68 -0.61 -11.07 17.85
C PHE A 68 -0.57 -11.72 16.46
N VAL A 69 -0.60 -10.91 15.41
CA VAL A 69 -0.47 -11.34 14.02
C VAL A 69 0.84 -10.82 13.49
N LYS A 70 1.76 -11.72 13.15
CA LYS A 70 2.98 -11.34 12.44
C LYS A 70 2.61 -10.90 11.02
N THR A 71 3.03 -9.69 10.65
CA THR A 71 2.90 -9.09 9.31
C THR A 71 4.27 -8.59 8.84
N HIS A 72 4.32 -8.04 7.63
CA HIS A 72 5.50 -7.35 7.11
C HIS A 72 5.62 -5.92 7.67
N ASP A 73 6.84 -5.41 7.73
CA ASP A 73 7.09 -3.98 7.83
C ASP A 73 6.73 -3.31 6.48
N SER A 74 6.54 -2.00 6.48
CA SER A 74 6.09 -1.28 5.27
C SER A 74 6.72 0.09 5.12
N VAL A 75 6.61 0.63 3.91
CA VAL A 75 6.90 2.03 3.59
C VAL A 75 5.63 2.76 3.16
N THR A 76 5.62 4.07 3.37
CA THR A 76 4.60 4.97 2.82
C THR A 76 5.30 6.18 2.22
N LEU A 77 4.70 6.79 1.20
CA LEU A 77 5.27 7.92 0.49
C LEU A 77 4.20 9.00 0.26
N LEU A 78 4.47 10.20 0.78
CA LEU A 78 3.73 11.40 0.41
C LEU A 78 4.47 12.12 -0.72
N MET A 79 3.81 12.32 -1.86
CA MET A 79 4.35 13.13 -2.95
C MET A 79 3.62 14.47 -3.03
N PHE A 80 4.36 15.56 -3.20
CA PHE A 80 3.81 16.86 -3.56
C PHE A 80 4.16 17.19 -5.00
N ASN A 81 3.15 17.31 -5.85
CA ASN A 81 3.32 17.71 -7.23
C ASN A 81 3.34 19.24 -7.33
N ALA A 82 4.51 19.81 -7.60
CA ALA A 82 4.71 21.26 -7.72
C ALA A 82 4.04 21.84 -8.97
N SER A 83 3.97 21.09 -10.08
CA SER A 83 3.29 21.53 -11.31
C SER A 83 1.79 21.73 -11.12
N ARG A 84 1.18 20.92 -10.25
CA ARG A 84 -0.27 20.93 -9.96
C ARG A 84 -0.64 21.57 -8.62
N ARG A 85 0.36 21.89 -7.80
CA ARG A 85 0.20 22.30 -6.40
C ARG A 85 -0.76 21.37 -5.64
N SER A 86 -0.54 20.08 -5.75
CA SER A 86 -1.39 19.04 -5.18
C SER A 86 -0.59 17.98 -4.45
N LEU A 87 -1.12 17.44 -3.36
CA LEU A 87 -0.63 16.21 -2.77
C LEU A 87 -1.14 15.03 -3.59
N VAL A 88 -0.26 14.06 -3.87
CA VAL A 88 -0.63 12.81 -4.55
C VAL A 88 -0.97 11.79 -3.47
N LEU A 89 -2.23 11.38 -3.46
CA LEU A 89 -2.79 10.32 -2.64
C LEU A 89 -3.24 9.18 -3.55
N VAL A 90 -3.58 8.06 -2.95
CA VAL A 90 -4.26 6.96 -3.64
C VAL A 90 -5.58 6.63 -2.98
N LYS A 91 -6.49 6.02 -3.73
CA LYS A 91 -7.68 5.36 -3.20
C LYS A 91 -7.70 3.91 -3.63
N GLN A 92 -8.14 3.04 -2.74
CA GLN A 92 -8.32 1.62 -3.04
C GLN A 92 -9.36 1.01 -2.11
N PHE A 93 -9.93 -0.12 -2.52
CA PHE A 93 -10.82 -0.91 -1.69
C PHE A 93 -10.01 -1.75 -0.70
N ARG A 94 -10.29 -1.61 0.60
CA ARG A 94 -9.69 -2.42 1.66
C ARG A 94 -10.73 -3.42 2.20
N PRO A 95 -10.59 -4.72 1.90
CA PRO A 95 -11.57 -5.74 2.31
C PRO A 95 -11.83 -5.78 3.82
N ALA A 96 -10.80 -5.58 4.65
CA ALA A 96 -10.95 -5.55 6.11
C ALA A 96 -11.79 -4.36 6.60
N VAL A 97 -11.69 -3.20 5.93
CA VAL A 97 -12.51 -2.01 6.25
C VAL A 97 -13.97 -2.28 5.92
N TYR A 98 -14.23 -2.87 4.74
CA TYR A 98 -15.57 -3.28 4.33
C TYR A 98 -16.20 -4.30 5.29
N ALA A 99 -15.48 -5.38 5.61
CA ALA A 99 -15.94 -6.41 6.53
C ALA A 99 -16.23 -5.83 7.93
N GLY A 100 -15.38 -4.93 8.42
CA GLY A 100 -15.61 -4.21 9.68
C GLY A 100 -16.84 -3.28 9.63
N ALA A 101 -17.13 -2.67 8.48
CA ALA A 101 -18.34 -1.87 8.29
C ALA A 101 -19.61 -2.74 8.33
N VAL A 102 -19.56 -3.91 7.69
CA VAL A 102 -20.65 -4.91 7.75
C VAL A 102 -20.88 -5.35 9.19
N GLU A 103 -19.85 -5.73 9.93
CA GLU A 103 -19.97 -6.15 11.34
C GLU A 103 -20.59 -5.07 12.23
N ARG A 104 -20.26 -3.79 11.99
CA ARG A 104 -20.84 -2.68 12.77
C ARG A 104 -22.35 -2.51 12.54
N LEU A 105 -22.81 -2.71 11.31
CA LEU A 105 -24.23 -2.58 10.97
C LEU A 105 -25.01 -3.87 11.24
N PHE A 106 -24.34 -5.01 11.15
CA PHE A 106 -24.89 -6.35 11.35
C PHE A 106 -24.00 -7.14 12.33
N PRO A 107 -24.07 -6.88 13.65
CA PRO A 107 -23.22 -7.55 14.63
C PRO A 107 -23.36 -9.07 14.60
N GLY A 108 -22.23 -9.78 14.68
CA GLY A 108 -22.15 -11.24 14.59
C GLY A 108 -21.92 -11.77 13.17
N SER A 109 -21.83 -10.90 12.16
CA SER A 109 -21.56 -11.29 10.77
C SER A 109 -20.20 -11.96 10.58
N LEU A 110 -19.20 -11.58 11.39
CA LEU A 110 -17.86 -12.17 11.36
C LEU A 110 -17.70 -13.40 12.26
N VAL A 111 -18.67 -13.71 13.14
CA VAL A 111 -18.63 -14.92 14.00
C VAL A 111 -18.68 -16.21 13.17
N ALA A 112 -19.28 -16.15 11.99
CA ALA A 112 -19.29 -17.25 11.04
C ALA A 112 -17.91 -17.60 10.43
N ALA A 113 -16.88 -16.77 10.64
CA ALA A 113 -15.55 -16.96 10.07
C ALA A 113 -14.81 -18.19 10.61
N ASP A 114 -15.21 -18.74 11.75
CA ASP A 114 -14.56 -19.92 12.38
C ASP A 114 -14.92 -21.26 11.71
N GLN A 115 -15.60 -21.23 10.57
CA GLN A 115 -16.02 -22.42 9.84
C GLN A 115 -15.12 -22.73 8.64
N ASP A 116 -15.03 -24.01 8.28
CA ASP A 116 -14.21 -24.48 7.15
C ASP A 116 -14.69 -23.98 5.77
N ARG A 117 -15.91 -23.44 5.68
CA ARG A 117 -16.46 -22.86 4.45
C ARG A 117 -16.75 -21.37 4.64
N PRO A 118 -16.31 -20.49 3.71
CA PRO A 118 -16.70 -19.09 3.73
C PRO A 118 -18.22 -18.93 3.75
N ARG A 119 -18.71 -17.99 4.55
CA ARG A 119 -20.12 -17.59 4.56
C ARG A 119 -20.27 -16.21 3.98
N GLU A 120 -21.27 -16.05 3.12
CA GLU A 120 -21.62 -14.75 2.57
C GLU A 120 -21.99 -13.77 3.69
N LEU A 121 -21.52 -12.53 3.55
CA LEU A 121 -21.86 -11.46 4.46
C LEU A 121 -23.33 -11.05 4.27
N PRO A 122 -24.09 -10.85 5.36
CA PRO A 122 -25.46 -10.39 5.25
C PRO A 122 -25.48 -8.97 4.68
N ALA A 123 -26.35 -8.75 3.68
CA ALA A 123 -26.53 -7.47 3.00
C ALA A 123 -25.20 -6.81 2.55
N ALA A 124 -24.79 -7.06 1.29
CA ALA A 124 -23.64 -6.40 0.70
C ALA A 124 -23.83 -4.87 0.73
N LEU A 125 -23.08 -4.19 1.60
CA LEU A 125 -22.93 -2.74 1.58
C LEU A 125 -22.39 -2.29 0.22
N PRO A 126 -22.63 -1.04 -0.20
CA PRO A 126 -21.97 -0.51 -1.40
C PRO A 126 -20.45 -0.62 -1.24
N GLY A 127 -19.72 -0.92 -2.32
CA GLY A 127 -18.27 -1.10 -2.27
C GLY A 127 -17.52 0.11 -1.71
N SER A 128 -18.09 1.32 -1.86
CA SER A 128 -17.59 2.55 -1.25
C SER A 128 -17.40 2.46 0.27
N ALA A 129 -18.12 1.56 0.97
CA ALA A 129 -17.94 1.32 2.40
C ALA A 129 -16.56 0.73 2.77
N GLY A 130 -15.84 0.17 1.79
CA GLY A 130 -14.48 -0.32 1.95
C GLY A 130 -13.40 0.55 1.31
N VAL A 131 -13.77 1.63 0.63
CA VAL A 131 -12.79 2.48 -0.09
C VAL A 131 -12.18 3.48 0.88
N THR A 132 -10.85 3.55 0.89
CA THR A 132 -10.07 4.45 1.75
C THR A 132 -9.12 5.30 0.95
N PHE A 133 -8.91 6.55 1.40
CA PHE A 133 -7.81 7.39 0.94
C PHE A 133 -6.54 7.08 1.73
N GLU A 134 -5.44 6.93 1.01
CA GLU A 134 -4.17 6.44 1.55
C GLU A 134 -3.00 7.22 0.95
N LEU A 135 -1.85 7.13 1.64
CA LEU A 135 -0.57 7.44 0.99
C LEU A 135 -0.20 6.27 0.07
N CYS A 136 0.63 6.54 -0.94
CA CYS A 136 1.28 5.47 -1.68
C CYS A 136 2.08 4.59 -0.69
N ALA A 137 1.97 3.26 -0.80
CA ALA A 137 2.50 2.37 0.23
C ALA A 137 2.85 0.98 -0.31
N GLY A 138 3.80 0.31 0.33
CA GLY A 138 4.17 -1.06 -0.02
C GLY A 138 4.80 -1.82 1.13
N LEU A 139 4.77 -3.15 1.03
CA LEU A 139 5.40 -4.04 2.00
C LEU A 139 6.89 -4.13 1.76
N VAL A 140 7.66 -4.31 2.84
CA VAL A 140 9.09 -4.63 2.76
C VAL A 140 9.24 -6.14 2.79
N ASP A 141 8.97 -6.78 1.65
CA ASP A 141 8.94 -8.23 1.48
C ASP A 141 9.96 -8.76 0.46
N GLN A 142 10.56 -7.88 -0.34
CA GLN A 142 11.62 -8.21 -1.29
C GLN A 142 13.01 -8.11 -0.66
N PRO A 143 13.78 -9.22 -0.64
CA PRO A 143 15.11 -9.21 -0.02
C PRO A 143 16.10 -8.37 -0.83
N GLY A 144 16.90 -7.56 -0.12
CA GLY A 144 18.01 -6.82 -0.70
C GLY A 144 17.67 -5.40 -1.18
N LEU A 145 16.40 -5.00 -1.14
CA LEU A 145 16.00 -3.61 -1.40
C LEU A 145 16.10 -2.77 -0.12
N SER A 146 16.58 -1.54 -0.26
CA SER A 146 16.43 -0.49 0.75
C SER A 146 14.98 0.00 0.84
N LEU A 147 14.63 0.65 1.96
CA LEU A 147 13.29 1.22 2.15
C LEU A 147 12.98 2.28 1.09
N GLU A 148 13.99 3.05 0.69
CA GLU A 148 13.90 4.05 -0.36
C GLU A 148 13.63 3.43 -1.73
N GLU A 149 14.29 2.31 -2.06
CA GLU A 149 14.05 1.58 -3.32
C GLU A 149 12.64 0.99 -3.36
N VAL A 150 12.15 0.43 -2.25
CA VAL A 150 10.76 -0.02 -2.14
C VAL A 150 9.81 1.16 -2.39
N ALA A 151 9.99 2.29 -1.71
CA ALA A 151 9.12 3.45 -1.88
C ALA A 151 9.15 4.01 -3.32
N CYS A 152 10.29 3.97 -4.01
CA CYS A 152 10.37 4.36 -5.43
C CYS A 152 9.64 3.39 -6.35
N LYS A 153 9.71 2.09 -6.07
CA LYS A 153 8.97 1.05 -6.81
C LYS A 153 7.46 1.28 -6.69
N GLU A 154 6.96 1.48 -5.48
CA GLU A 154 5.54 1.75 -5.23
C GLU A 154 5.07 3.06 -5.88
N ALA A 155 5.90 4.12 -5.83
CA ALA A 155 5.58 5.39 -6.49
C ALA A 155 5.35 5.22 -8.00
N TRP A 156 6.10 4.32 -8.63
CA TRP A 156 5.94 3.99 -10.04
C TRP A 156 4.68 3.16 -10.30
N GLU A 157 4.47 2.10 -9.51
CA GLU A 157 3.38 1.14 -9.69
C GLU A 157 2.02 1.77 -9.35
N GLU A 158 1.87 2.34 -8.16
CA GLU A 158 0.60 2.90 -7.70
C GLU A 158 0.32 4.27 -8.30
N CYS A 159 1.32 5.14 -8.43
CA CYS A 159 1.12 6.56 -8.76
C CYS A 159 1.65 6.99 -10.15
N GLY A 160 2.47 6.17 -10.81
CA GLY A 160 3.04 6.47 -12.13
C GLY A 160 4.21 7.47 -12.12
N TYR A 161 4.81 7.75 -10.96
CA TYR A 161 5.94 8.68 -10.81
C TYR A 161 7.28 7.94 -10.81
N ARG A 162 8.24 8.44 -11.58
CA ARG A 162 9.63 7.93 -11.54
C ARG A 162 10.46 8.74 -10.55
N LEU A 163 10.95 8.06 -9.52
CA LEU A 163 11.81 8.61 -8.47
C LEU A 163 13.06 7.75 -8.31
N GLY A 164 14.15 8.37 -7.87
CA GLY A 164 15.32 7.69 -7.34
C GLY A 164 15.39 7.81 -5.82
N PRO A 165 16.12 6.91 -5.12
CA PRO A 165 16.27 6.97 -3.66
C PRO A 165 16.73 8.33 -3.11
N SER A 166 17.56 9.06 -3.86
CA SER A 166 18.06 10.40 -3.48
C SER A 166 16.99 11.50 -3.51
N ASP A 167 15.86 11.26 -4.18
CA ASP A 167 14.73 12.19 -4.23
C ASP A 167 13.89 12.12 -2.94
N LEU A 168 14.08 11.06 -2.15
CA LEU A 168 13.27 10.79 -0.97
C LEU A 168 13.86 11.44 0.28
N ARG A 169 12.99 12.11 1.03
CA ARG A 169 13.25 12.55 2.40
C ARG A 169 12.52 11.62 3.36
N ARG A 170 13.25 10.92 4.23
CA ARG A 170 12.64 10.16 5.33
C ARG A 170 11.98 11.13 6.32
N VAL A 171 10.70 10.92 6.58
CA VAL A 171 9.87 11.74 7.47
C VAL A 171 9.88 11.15 8.88
N ALA A 172 9.50 9.89 9.02
CA ALA A 172 9.39 9.21 10.30
C ALA A 172 9.43 7.69 10.13
N SER A 173 9.84 6.97 11.18
CA SER A 173 9.63 5.54 11.32
C SER A 173 8.89 5.28 12.63
N TYR A 174 7.78 4.54 12.58
CA TYR A 174 6.88 4.33 13.71
C TYR A 174 6.33 2.91 13.76
N LYS A 175 5.74 2.54 14.89
CA LYS A 175 5.10 1.24 15.09
C LYS A 175 3.62 1.33 14.74
N SER A 176 3.17 0.49 13.83
CA SER A 176 1.78 0.35 13.39
C SER A 176 1.14 -0.86 14.05
N GLY A 177 -0.16 -0.76 14.34
CA GLY A 177 -0.94 -1.86 14.92
C GLY A 177 -0.38 -2.36 16.26
N VAL A 178 0.08 -1.48 17.15
CA VAL A 178 0.86 -1.84 18.37
C VAL A 178 0.23 -2.90 19.28
N GLY A 179 -1.10 -3.05 19.27
CA GLY A 179 -1.80 -4.08 20.05
C GLY A 179 -1.97 -5.43 19.33
N LEU A 180 -1.77 -5.47 18.02
CA LEU A 180 -2.09 -6.63 17.17
C LEU A 180 -0.91 -7.10 16.31
N THR A 181 -0.17 -6.22 15.64
CA THR A 181 0.90 -6.63 14.71
C THR A 181 2.30 -6.21 15.17
N GLY A 182 2.44 -4.99 15.71
CA GLY A 182 3.73 -4.44 16.11
C GLY A 182 4.69 -4.14 14.94
N SER A 183 4.21 -4.17 13.70
CA SER A 183 4.97 -3.90 12.47
C SER A 183 5.53 -2.47 12.46
N SER A 184 6.70 -2.27 11.85
CA SER A 184 7.26 -0.94 11.58
C SER A 184 6.73 -0.38 10.27
N GLN A 185 6.45 0.92 10.24
CA GLN A 185 6.15 1.66 9.02
C GLN A 185 7.09 2.86 8.91
N THR A 186 7.72 3.05 7.74
CA THR A 186 8.58 4.20 7.46
C THR A 186 7.94 5.09 6.41
N MET A 187 7.72 6.36 6.75
CA MET A 187 7.16 7.35 5.84
C MET A 187 8.27 8.17 5.18
N PHE A 188 8.17 8.34 3.87
CA PHE A 188 8.98 9.21 3.04
C PHE A 188 8.16 10.35 2.46
N TYR A 189 8.86 11.38 2.00
CA TYR A 189 8.33 12.50 1.24
C TYR A 189 9.16 12.72 -0.02
N ALA A 190 8.51 13.10 -1.12
CA ALA A 190 9.18 13.58 -2.34
C ALA A 190 8.44 14.77 -2.95
N ALA A 191 9.20 15.74 -3.44
CA ALA A 191 8.67 16.76 -4.35
C ALA A 191 8.76 16.24 -5.78
N VAL A 192 7.67 16.35 -6.54
CA VAL A 192 7.57 15.84 -7.92
C VAL A 192 6.99 16.89 -8.86
N THR A 193 7.11 16.64 -10.16
CA THR A 193 6.52 17.46 -11.22
C THR A 193 5.80 16.57 -12.24
N ASP A 194 4.98 17.16 -13.10
CA ASP A 194 4.32 16.41 -14.18
C ASP A 194 5.32 15.75 -15.15
N ALA A 195 6.54 16.27 -15.27
CA ALA A 195 7.60 15.67 -16.07
C ALA A 195 8.08 14.31 -15.54
N GLN A 196 7.92 14.05 -14.24
CA GLN A 196 8.27 12.77 -13.61
C GLN A 196 7.13 11.75 -13.70
N ARG A 197 5.92 12.16 -14.13
CA ARG A 197 4.78 11.27 -14.29
C ARG A 197 4.89 10.53 -15.62
N GLY A 198 5.57 9.38 -15.59
CA GLY A 198 5.81 8.54 -16.76
C GLY A 198 4.71 7.50 -17.04
N GLY A 199 3.74 7.36 -16.14
CA GLY A 199 2.68 6.35 -16.25
C GLY A 199 1.35 6.79 -15.62
N PRO A 200 0.28 6.02 -15.86
CA PRO A 200 -1.03 6.27 -15.28
C PRO A 200 -1.09 5.98 -13.77
N GLY A 201 -0.18 5.15 -13.25
CA GLY A 201 -0.33 4.50 -11.94
C GLY A 201 -1.39 3.40 -11.99
N GLY A 202 -1.90 3.01 -10.84
CA GLY A 202 -3.03 2.09 -10.69
C GLY A 202 -2.72 0.76 -10.01
N GLY A 203 -1.46 0.54 -9.62
CA GLY A 203 -1.00 -0.70 -8.99
C GLY A 203 -0.71 -1.80 -10.00
N LEU A 204 -0.43 -3.00 -9.48
CA LEU A 204 -0.14 -4.20 -10.25
C LEU A 204 -1.40 -5.04 -10.46
N ALA A 205 -1.90 -5.05 -11.70
CA ALA A 205 -3.08 -5.84 -12.06
C ALA A 205 -2.89 -7.36 -11.85
N GLU A 206 -1.66 -7.85 -11.97
CA GLU A 206 -1.31 -9.26 -11.70
C GLU A 206 -1.42 -9.63 -10.22
N GLU A 207 -1.34 -8.65 -9.32
CA GLU A 207 -1.57 -8.79 -7.88
C GLU A 207 -3.03 -8.50 -7.50
N GLY A 208 -3.89 -8.21 -8.50
CA GLY A 208 -5.30 -7.90 -8.31
C GLY A 208 -5.56 -6.49 -7.79
N GLU A 209 -4.57 -5.60 -7.86
CA GLU A 209 -4.70 -4.23 -7.37
C GLU A 209 -5.58 -3.38 -8.29
N LEU A 210 -6.41 -2.56 -7.66
CA LEU A 210 -7.27 -1.57 -8.32
C LEU A 210 -7.15 -0.26 -7.57
N ILE A 211 -6.19 0.57 -8.00
CA ILE A 211 -5.83 1.81 -7.32
C ILE A 211 -6.18 3.02 -8.18
N GLU A 212 -6.77 4.05 -7.57
CA GLU A 212 -7.03 5.34 -8.19
C GLU A 212 -6.03 6.38 -7.65
N VAL A 213 -5.30 7.06 -8.54
CA VAL A 213 -4.44 8.18 -8.16
C VAL A 213 -5.27 9.44 -7.97
N VAL A 214 -5.13 10.08 -6.81
CA VAL A 214 -5.86 11.30 -6.46
C VAL A 214 -4.90 12.46 -6.26
N HIS A 215 -5.16 13.55 -6.99
CA HIS A 215 -4.46 14.82 -6.80
C HIS A 215 -5.31 15.71 -5.90
N LEU A 216 -4.98 15.77 -4.61
CA LEU A 216 -5.64 16.63 -3.63
C LEU A 216 -5.03 18.04 -3.71
N PRO A 217 -5.76 19.08 -4.15
CA PRO A 217 -5.22 20.44 -4.20
C PRO A 217 -4.78 20.91 -2.82
N LEU A 218 -3.64 21.62 -2.77
CA LEU A 218 -3.04 22.05 -1.50
C LEU A 218 -4.00 22.92 -0.67
N ASP A 219 -4.76 23.80 -1.32
CA ASP A 219 -5.70 24.71 -0.65
C ASP A 219 -6.84 23.98 0.09
N GLY A 220 -7.14 22.73 -0.28
CA GLY A 220 -8.15 21.89 0.36
C GLY A 220 -7.57 20.83 1.31
N ALA A 221 -6.24 20.74 1.45
CA ALA A 221 -5.60 19.60 2.12
C ALA A 221 -5.92 19.54 3.62
N GLN A 222 -5.88 20.67 4.33
CA GLN A 222 -6.19 20.71 5.77
C GLN A 222 -7.65 20.32 6.03
N ALA A 223 -8.59 20.94 5.30
CA ALA A 223 -10.02 20.63 5.44
C ALA A 223 -10.30 19.14 5.14
N PHE A 224 -9.66 18.58 4.11
CA PHE A 224 -9.76 17.15 3.81
C PHE A 224 -9.21 16.26 4.93
N ALA A 225 -8.11 16.66 5.58
CA ALA A 225 -7.52 15.93 6.70
C ALA A 225 -8.39 16.00 7.98
N ASP A 226 -9.10 17.10 8.19
CA ASP A 226 -9.92 17.33 9.38
C ASP A 226 -11.35 16.78 9.26
N ASP A 227 -11.82 16.52 8.03
CA ASP A 227 -13.18 16.02 7.77
C ASP A 227 -13.39 14.62 8.39
N PRO A 228 -14.26 14.43 9.39
CA PRO A 228 -14.44 13.13 10.04
C PRO A 228 -15.16 12.10 9.15
N ASP A 229 -15.87 12.53 8.10
CA ASP A 229 -16.72 11.69 7.27
C ASP A 229 -15.99 11.09 6.06
N VAL A 230 -14.80 11.61 5.74
CA VAL A 230 -13.95 11.06 4.67
C VAL A 230 -13.11 9.89 5.19
N PRO A 231 -13.27 8.66 4.65
CA PRO A 231 -12.53 7.49 5.08
C PRO A 231 -11.07 7.58 4.63
N LYS A 232 -10.17 7.87 5.56
CA LYS A 232 -8.74 8.03 5.31
C LYS A 232 -7.91 7.39 6.40
N THR A 233 -6.70 6.97 6.06
CA THR A 233 -5.78 6.38 7.03
C THR A 233 -5.11 7.45 7.89
N LEU A 234 -4.62 7.05 9.06
CA LEU A 234 -3.80 7.92 9.91
C LEU A 234 -2.56 8.45 9.18
N GLY A 235 -2.00 7.66 8.26
CA GLY A 235 -0.87 8.08 7.42
C GLY A 235 -1.21 9.31 6.57
N VAL A 236 -2.42 9.40 6.02
CA VAL A 236 -2.87 10.60 5.27
C VAL A 236 -2.97 11.82 6.18
N ILE A 237 -3.60 11.68 7.35
CA ILE A 237 -3.75 12.78 8.32
C ILE A 237 -2.38 13.28 8.77
N PHE A 238 -1.50 12.36 9.20
CA PHE A 238 -0.15 12.68 9.63
C PHE A 238 0.68 13.29 8.50
N GLY A 239 0.61 12.72 7.29
CA GLY A 239 1.37 13.19 6.15
C GLY A 239 0.99 14.60 5.71
N ILE A 240 -0.32 14.89 5.64
CA ILE A 240 -0.81 16.24 5.35
C ILE A 240 -0.37 17.23 6.44
N SER A 241 -0.59 16.89 7.72
CA SER A 241 -0.21 17.76 8.84
C SER A 241 1.30 18.06 8.86
N TRP A 242 2.13 17.03 8.65
CA TRP A 242 3.57 17.18 8.53
C TRP A 242 3.96 18.04 7.33
N PHE A 243 3.35 17.83 6.16
CA PHE A 243 3.64 18.64 4.97
C PHE A 243 3.31 20.12 5.21
N LEU A 244 2.12 20.41 5.74
CA LEU A 244 1.69 21.78 6.02
C LEU A 244 2.55 22.47 7.07
N SER A 245 3.10 21.72 8.01
CA SER A 245 3.97 22.26 9.08
C SER A 245 5.43 22.41 8.64
N CYS A 246 5.95 21.49 7.82
CA CYS A 246 7.39 21.35 7.57
C CYS A 246 7.82 21.69 6.14
N VAL A 247 6.90 21.69 5.18
CA VAL A 247 7.22 21.90 3.76
C VAL A 247 6.47 23.10 3.19
N ALA A 248 5.16 23.20 3.40
CA ALA A 248 4.35 24.30 2.87
C ALA A 248 4.89 25.71 3.22
N PRO A 249 5.42 26.00 4.43
CA PRO A 249 5.91 27.33 4.77
C PRO A 249 7.14 27.78 3.97
N VAL A 250 7.88 26.84 3.37
CA VAL A 250 9.06 27.14 2.54
C VAL A 250 8.73 27.16 1.04
N LEU A 251 7.52 26.74 0.65
CA LEU A 251 7.01 26.97 -0.68
C LEU A 251 6.63 28.46 -0.74
N GLY A 252 7.36 29.24 -1.54
CA GLY A 252 7.17 30.70 -1.62
C GLY A 252 5.71 31.12 -1.88
N PRO A 253 5.38 32.41 -1.64
CA PRO A 253 4.02 32.92 -1.83
C PRO A 253 3.52 32.72 -3.27
N GLN A 254 2.20 32.62 -3.41
CA GLN A 254 1.48 32.50 -4.68
C GLN A 254 1.76 33.67 -5.62
#